data_AF-A0A2D6LA29-F1
#
_entry.id   AF-A0A2D6LA29-F1
#
_cell.length_a   1.000
_cell.length_b   1.000
_cell.length_c   1.000
_cell.angle_alpha   90.00
_cell.angle_beta   90.00
_cell.angle_gamma   90.00
#
_symmetry.space_group_name_H-M   'P 1'
#
loop_
_entity.id
_entity.type
_entity.pdbx_description
1 polymer ?
#
loop_
_entity_poly.entity_id
_entity_poly.type
_entity_poly.pdbx_seq_one_letter_code
_entity_poly.pdbx_strand_id
1 'polypeptide(L)'
;MPVLQETELAERVAILKRLRKHLTIQREKFRSYLDVLERQGSDIENEDTEKLQAHVELEKLIVNEIYAFQKVIDPLQDMYRAAYPAREAEIPAIQKSLDHLKEQVLERNKRNQNLLRKKMGHVRRKISDIRATRKLTTVMTPPPVPTLIDTTA
;
A
#
# COMPACT_ATOMS: atom_id res chain seq x y z
N MET A 1 1.61 -53.21 -13.18
CA MET A 1 0.61 -52.16 -12.87
C MET A 1 1.17 -50.80 -13.29
N PRO A 2 1.12 -50.42 -14.59
CA PRO A 2 1.70 -49.16 -15.09
C PRO A 2 0.75 -47.96 -14.95
N VAL A 3 -0.56 -48.20 -15.05
CA VAL A 3 -1.60 -47.16 -15.15
C VAL A 3 -1.66 -46.26 -13.91
N LEU A 4 -1.46 -46.82 -12.72
CA LEU A 4 -1.47 -46.08 -11.45
C LEU A 4 -0.30 -45.09 -11.33
N GLN A 5 0.85 -45.41 -11.93
CA GLN A 5 2.03 -44.53 -11.90
C GLN A 5 1.87 -43.34 -12.85
N GLU A 6 1.21 -43.54 -13.99
CA GLU A 6 0.97 -42.50 -14.98
C GLU A 6 -0.10 -41.50 -14.52
N THR A 7 -1.16 -41.99 -13.87
CA THR A 7 -2.17 -41.11 -13.24
C THR A 7 -1.59 -40.29 -12.09
N GLU A 8 -0.77 -40.92 -11.25
CA GLU A 8 -0.13 -40.23 -10.13
C GLU A 8 0.83 -39.15 -10.63
N LEU A 9 1.61 -39.43 -11.68
CA LEU A 9 2.50 -38.45 -12.33
C LEU A 9 1.73 -37.30 -12.99
N ALA A 10 0.56 -37.57 -13.57
CA ALA A 10 -0.26 -36.54 -14.20
C ALA A 10 -0.85 -35.56 -13.18
N GLU A 11 -1.39 -36.06 -12.06
CA GLU A 11 -1.91 -35.23 -10.96
C GLU A 11 -0.82 -34.34 -10.36
N ARG A 12 0.33 -34.95 -10.14
CA ARG A 12 1.59 -34.35 -9.74
C ARG A 12 1.99 -33.13 -10.58
N VAL A 13 2.08 -33.33 -11.90
CA VAL A 13 2.38 -32.25 -12.85
C VAL A 13 1.28 -31.17 -12.86
N ALA A 14 0.01 -31.56 -12.65
CA ALA A 14 -1.10 -30.61 -12.61
C ALA A 14 -1.06 -29.69 -11.39
N ILE A 15 -0.76 -30.22 -10.19
CA ILE A 15 -0.60 -29.43 -8.95
C ILE A 15 0.54 -28.43 -9.11
N LEU A 16 1.69 -28.89 -9.61
CA LEU A 16 2.87 -28.05 -9.87
C LEU A 16 2.55 -26.89 -10.81
N LYS A 17 1.91 -27.18 -11.96
CA LYS A 17 1.52 -26.15 -12.93
C LYS A 17 0.56 -25.12 -12.31
N ARG A 18 -0.40 -25.57 -11.50
CA ARG A 18 -1.35 -24.68 -10.82
C ARG A 18 -0.65 -23.81 -9.78
N LEU A 19 0.18 -24.38 -8.92
CA LEU A 19 0.93 -23.64 -7.91
C LEU A 19 1.83 -22.58 -8.57
N ARG A 20 2.58 -22.96 -9.60
CA ARG A 20 3.43 -22.04 -10.37
C ARG A 20 2.64 -20.89 -10.97
N LYS A 21 1.47 -21.16 -11.54
CA LYS A 21 0.57 -20.13 -12.10
C LYS A 21 0.17 -19.11 -11.02
N HIS A 22 -0.26 -19.58 -9.85
CA HIS A 22 -0.70 -18.68 -8.77
C HIS A 22 0.45 -17.87 -8.19
N LEU A 23 1.62 -18.48 -7.96
CA LEU A 23 2.82 -17.75 -7.50
C LEU A 23 3.25 -16.67 -8.50
N THR A 24 3.16 -16.96 -9.80
CA THR A 24 3.49 -15.99 -10.86
C THR A 24 2.52 -14.81 -10.85
N ILE A 25 1.21 -15.08 -10.73
CA ILE A 25 0.19 -14.01 -10.67
C ILE A 25 0.39 -13.16 -9.41
N GLN A 26 0.64 -13.79 -8.25
CA GLN A 26 0.93 -13.08 -7.01
C GLN A 26 2.16 -12.15 -7.16
N ARG A 27 3.19 -12.62 -7.87
CA ARG A 27 4.40 -11.83 -8.16
C ARG A 27 4.10 -10.57 -8.96
N GLU A 28 3.29 -10.69 -10.01
CA GLU A 28 2.88 -9.54 -10.82
C GLU A 28 2.00 -8.56 -10.02
N LYS A 29 1.18 -9.04 -9.08
CA LYS A 29 0.42 -8.16 -8.18
C LYS A 29 1.33 -7.38 -7.23
N PHE A 30 2.37 -8.00 -6.68
CA PHE A 30 3.37 -7.26 -5.89
C PHE A 30 4.11 -6.21 -6.73
N ARG A 31 4.45 -6.50 -7.99
CA ARG A 31 5.04 -5.51 -8.91
C ARG A 31 4.10 -4.34 -9.16
N SER A 32 2.84 -4.62 -9.48
CA SER A 32 1.83 -3.58 -9.63
C SER A 32 1.67 -2.73 -8.37
N TYR A 33 1.77 -3.34 -7.18
CA TYR A 33 1.72 -2.59 -5.93
C TYR A 33 2.93 -1.66 -5.78
N LEU A 34 4.14 -2.15 -6.11
CA LEU A 34 5.34 -1.33 -6.09
C LEU A 34 5.22 -0.08 -6.98
N ASP A 35 4.61 -0.22 -8.17
CA ASP A 35 4.38 0.89 -9.10
C ASP A 35 3.39 1.92 -8.52
N VAL A 36 2.33 1.45 -7.85
CA VAL A 36 1.36 2.33 -7.16
C VAL A 36 2.05 3.09 -6.04
N LEU A 37 2.87 2.42 -5.22
CA LEU A 37 3.61 3.06 -4.14
C LEU A 37 4.60 4.11 -4.66
N GLU A 38 5.24 3.87 -5.80
CA GLU A 38 6.14 4.85 -6.42
C GLU A 38 5.38 6.11 -6.87
N ARG A 39 4.25 5.94 -7.55
CA ARG A 39 3.38 7.05 -7.97
C ARG A 39 2.81 7.82 -6.78
N GLN A 40 2.35 7.10 -5.76
CA GLN A 40 1.88 7.71 -4.51
C GLN A 40 2.97 8.56 -3.87
N GLY A 41 4.23 8.08 -3.84
CA GLY A 41 5.36 8.85 -3.35
C GLY A 41 5.46 10.21 -4.03
N SER A 42 5.43 10.24 -5.37
CA SER A 42 5.46 11.47 -6.17
C SER A 42 4.25 12.37 -5.88
N ASP A 43 3.04 11.82 -5.81
CA ASP A 43 1.83 12.61 -5.56
C ASP A 43 1.76 13.19 -4.13
N ILE A 44 2.33 12.50 -3.12
CA ILE A 44 2.51 13.07 -1.77
C ILE A 44 3.45 14.28 -1.82
N GLU A 45 4.52 14.23 -2.61
CA GLU A 45 5.47 15.35 -2.73
C GLU A 45 4.80 16.58 -3.36
N ASN A 46 3.96 16.34 -4.37
CA ASN A 46 3.19 17.34 -5.10
C ASN A 46 1.93 17.84 -4.36
N GLU A 47 1.61 17.27 -3.19
CA GLU A 47 0.44 17.64 -2.37
C GLU A 47 -0.91 17.48 -3.09
N ASP A 48 -1.00 16.53 -4.03
CA ASP A 48 -2.20 16.26 -4.83
C ASP A 48 -3.17 15.35 -4.06
N THR A 49 -4.09 15.94 -3.30
CA THR A 49 -4.98 15.19 -2.40
C THR A 49 -6.01 14.32 -3.12
N GLU A 50 -6.41 14.67 -4.34
CA GLU A 50 -7.38 13.91 -5.13
C GLU A 50 -6.77 12.59 -5.60
N LYS A 51 -5.52 12.64 -6.11
CA LYS A 51 -4.78 11.42 -6.49
C LYS A 51 -4.45 10.54 -5.29
N LEU A 52 -4.16 11.12 -4.13
CA LEU A 52 -3.91 10.34 -2.91
C LEU A 52 -5.11 9.48 -2.50
N GLN A 53 -6.33 9.98 -2.68
CA GLN A 53 -7.52 9.18 -2.40
C GLN A 53 -7.66 8.00 -3.39
N ALA A 54 -7.38 8.23 -4.67
CA ALA A 54 -7.38 7.17 -5.67
C ALA A 54 -6.32 6.08 -5.38
N HIS A 55 -5.13 6.47 -4.91
CA HIS A 55 -4.09 5.51 -4.49
C HIS A 55 -4.56 4.60 -3.36
N VAL A 56 -5.25 5.15 -2.35
CA VAL A 56 -5.76 4.34 -1.22
C VAL A 56 -6.71 3.25 -1.68
N GLU A 57 -7.62 3.55 -2.62
CA GLU A 57 -8.56 2.56 -3.14
C GLU A 57 -7.87 1.50 -4.01
N LEU A 58 -6.88 1.89 -4.82
CA LEU A 58 -6.07 0.95 -5.59
C LEU A 58 -5.24 0.03 -4.68
N GLU A 59 -4.62 0.56 -3.62
CA GLU A 59 -3.88 -0.23 -2.65
C GLU A 59 -4.77 -1.28 -1.96
N LYS A 60 -5.98 -0.90 -1.52
CA LYS A 60 -6.95 -1.83 -0.94
C LYS A 60 -7.29 -2.98 -1.89
N LEU A 61 -7.55 -2.66 -3.16
CA LEU A 61 -7.87 -3.66 -4.17
C LEU A 61 -6.71 -4.65 -4.36
N ILE A 62 -5.49 -4.14 -4.53
CA ILE A 62 -4.31 -4.98 -4.76
C ILE A 62 -4.02 -5.86 -3.53
N VAL A 63 -4.10 -5.31 -2.32
CA VAL A 63 -3.90 -6.08 -1.08
C VAL A 63 -4.93 -7.20 -0.94
N ASN A 64 -6.21 -6.91 -1.24
CA ASN A 64 -7.27 -7.92 -1.21
C ASN A 64 -7.02 -9.05 -2.21
N GLU A 65 -6.58 -8.72 -3.42
CA GLU A 65 -6.22 -9.72 -4.43
C GLU A 65 -5.03 -10.57 -3.99
N ILE A 66 -3.95 -9.96 -3.48
CA ILE A 66 -2.77 -10.66 -2.96
C ILE A 66 -3.19 -11.65 -1.86
N TYR A 67 -4.07 -11.22 -0.95
CA TYR A 67 -4.59 -12.06 0.12
C TYR A 67 -5.45 -13.21 -0.40
N ALA A 68 -6.30 -12.97 -1.39
CA ALA A 68 -7.08 -14.02 -2.05
C ALA A 68 -6.18 -15.07 -2.72
N PHE A 69 -5.10 -14.64 -3.37
CA PHE A 69 -4.12 -15.57 -3.94
C PHE A 69 -3.38 -16.36 -2.85
N GLN A 70 -3.00 -15.73 -1.75
CA GLN A 70 -2.32 -16.43 -0.65
C GLN A 70 -3.18 -17.59 -0.10
N LYS A 71 -4.48 -17.36 0.07
CA LYS A 71 -5.44 -18.41 0.51
C LYS A 71 -5.52 -19.62 -0.40
N VAL A 72 -5.18 -19.47 -1.69
CA VAL A 72 -5.13 -20.58 -2.66
C VAL A 72 -3.73 -21.19 -2.72
N ILE A 73 -2.69 -20.38 -2.55
CA ILE A 73 -1.30 -20.81 -2.57
C ILE A 73 -0.98 -21.68 -1.37
N ASP A 74 -1.46 -21.36 -0.16
CA ASP A 74 -1.13 -22.12 1.05
C ASP A 74 -1.58 -23.59 0.95
N PRO A 75 -2.86 -23.91 0.63
CA PRO A 75 -3.27 -25.31 0.44
C PRO A 75 -2.52 -26.02 -0.69
N LEU A 76 -2.24 -25.32 -1.80
CA LEU A 76 -1.50 -25.91 -2.92
C LEU A 76 -0.04 -26.22 -2.55
N GLN A 77 0.59 -25.40 -1.70
CA GLN A 77 1.92 -25.67 -1.17
C GLN A 77 1.92 -26.86 -0.23
N ASP A 78 0.90 -26.98 0.62
CA ASP A 78 0.78 -28.12 1.53
C ASP A 78 0.58 -29.43 0.77
N MET A 79 -0.30 -29.42 -0.24
CA MET A 79 -0.48 -30.57 -1.14
C MET A 79 0.81 -30.92 -1.88
N TYR A 80 1.54 -29.91 -2.37
CA TYR A 80 2.82 -30.11 -3.03
C TYR A 80 3.87 -30.70 -2.07
N ARG A 81 4.03 -30.16 -0.87
CA ARG A 81 4.97 -30.66 0.14
C ARG A 81 4.65 -32.08 0.59
N ALA A 82 3.36 -32.40 0.74
CA ALA A 82 2.90 -33.74 1.12
C ALA A 82 3.18 -34.78 0.02
N ALA A 83 3.01 -34.40 -1.26
CA ALA A 83 3.27 -35.27 -2.40
C ALA A 83 4.77 -35.35 -2.78
N TYR A 84 5.60 -34.40 -2.35
CA TYR A 84 6.99 -34.27 -2.78
C TYR A 84 7.96 -33.82 -1.68
N PRO A 85 8.56 -34.77 -0.93
CA PRO A 85 9.61 -34.46 0.04
C PRO A 85 10.93 -34.01 -0.62
N ALA A 86 11.19 -34.45 -1.85
CA ALA A 86 12.38 -34.10 -2.63
C ALA A 86 12.10 -32.84 -3.47
N ARG A 87 12.72 -31.71 -3.08
CA ARG A 87 12.48 -30.36 -3.61
C ARG A 87 12.83 -30.24 -5.10
N GLU A 88 11.86 -29.93 -5.96
CA GLU A 88 12.15 -29.29 -7.26
C GLU A 88 12.69 -27.87 -7.06
N ALA A 89 13.68 -27.47 -7.89
CA ALA A 89 14.44 -26.23 -7.73
C ALA A 89 13.69 -24.95 -8.17
N GLU A 90 12.65 -25.04 -8.99
CA GLU A 90 11.99 -23.86 -9.59
C GLU A 90 11.01 -23.13 -8.64
N ILE A 91 10.25 -23.86 -7.81
CA ILE A 91 9.33 -23.24 -6.83
C ILE A 91 10.08 -22.36 -5.80
N PRO A 92 11.21 -22.82 -5.22
CA PRO A 92 12.03 -22.01 -4.32
C PRO A 92 12.48 -20.67 -4.92
N ALA A 93 12.78 -20.62 -6.22
CA ALA A 93 13.22 -19.39 -6.87
C ALA A 93 12.09 -18.35 -6.96
N ILE A 94 10.87 -18.77 -7.31
CA ILE A 94 9.71 -17.86 -7.38
C ILE A 94 9.33 -17.39 -5.97
N GLN A 95 9.36 -18.29 -4.97
CA GLN A 95 9.11 -17.93 -3.57
C GLN A 95 10.12 -16.89 -3.07
N LYS A 96 11.42 -17.10 -3.31
CA LYS A 96 12.45 -16.12 -2.93
C LYS A 96 12.24 -14.75 -3.60
N SER A 97 11.82 -14.74 -4.87
CA SER A 97 11.47 -13.51 -5.57
C SER A 97 10.25 -12.82 -4.95
N LEU A 98 9.25 -13.58 -4.51
CA LEU A 98 8.05 -13.05 -3.83
C LEU A 98 8.40 -12.45 -2.47
N ASP A 99 9.25 -13.12 -1.70
CA ASP A 99 9.72 -12.62 -0.41
C ASP A 99 10.44 -11.28 -0.57
N HIS A 100 11.33 -11.18 -1.56
CA HIS A 100 12.02 -9.94 -1.84
C HIS A 100 11.07 -8.79 -2.28
N LEU A 101 10.08 -9.09 -3.12
CA LEU A 101 9.09 -8.09 -3.52
C LEU A 101 8.22 -7.64 -2.34
N LYS A 102 7.85 -8.56 -1.45
CA LYS A 102 7.11 -8.26 -0.22
C LYS A 102 7.90 -7.32 0.68
N GLU A 103 9.19 -7.57 0.87
CA GLU A 103 10.08 -6.67 1.62
C GLU A 103 10.12 -5.27 1.01
N GLN A 104 10.28 -5.17 -0.32
CA GLN A 104 10.29 -3.88 -1.01
C GLN A 104 8.96 -3.12 -0.85
N VAL A 105 7.82 -3.82 -0.91
CA VAL A 105 6.50 -3.20 -0.72
C VAL A 105 6.38 -2.63 0.69
N LEU A 106 6.76 -3.41 1.72
CA LEU A 106 6.73 -2.95 3.11
C LEU A 106 7.64 -1.74 3.33
N GLU A 107 8.83 -1.78 2.73
CA GLU A 107 9.78 -0.68 2.84
C GLU A 107 9.26 0.60 2.18
N ARG A 108 8.78 0.51 0.93
CA ARG A 108 8.23 1.67 0.20
C ARG A 108 6.97 2.22 0.85
N ASN A 109 6.07 1.36 1.32
CA ASN A 109 4.89 1.80 2.06
C ASN A 109 5.29 2.57 3.33
N LYS A 110 6.26 2.06 4.09
CA LYS A 110 6.80 2.76 5.27
C LYS A 110 7.42 4.12 4.91
N ARG A 111 8.14 4.22 3.79
CA ARG A 111 8.66 5.50 3.29
C ARG A 111 7.53 6.49 2.98
N ASN A 112 6.49 6.05 2.28
CA ASN A 112 5.34 6.88 1.94
C ASN A 112 4.57 7.36 3.18
N GLN A 113 4.37 6.48 4.18
CA GLN A 113 3.78 6.85 5.47
C GLN A 113 4.59 7.95 6.18
N ASN A 114 5.92 7.83 6.18
CA ASN A 114 6.80 8.83 6.78
C ASN A 114 6.74 10.17 6.04
N LEU A 115 6.71 10.14 4.70
CA LEU A 115 6.58 11.32 3.86
C LEU A 115 5.25 12.06 4.14
N LEU A 116 4.14 11.32 4.19
CA LEU A 116 2.83 11.88 4.51
C LEU A 116 2.80 12.49 5.91
N ARG A 117 3.37 11.82 6.92
CA ARG A 117 3.50 12.36 8.28
C ARG A 117 4.28 13.67 8.30
N LYS A 118 5.39 13.75 7.58
CA LYS A 118 6.21 14.97 7.47
C LYS A 118 5.40 16.12 6.87
N LYS A 119 4.75 15.89 5.72
CA LYS A 119 3.89 16.88 5.05
C LYS A 119 2.75 17.36 5.94
N MET A 120 2.05 16.45 6.62
CA MET A 120 1.01 16.81 7.61
C MET A 120 1.55 17.65 8.77
N GLY A 121 2.77 17.39 9.24
CA GLY A 121 3.43 18.23 10.25
C GLY A 121 3.70 19.66 9.75
N HIS A 122 4.03 19.84 8.46
CA HIS A 122 4.18 21.17 7.87
C HIS A 122 2.83 21.90 7.75
N VAL A 123 1.78 21.22 7.30
CA VAL A 123 0.43 21.80 7.20
C VAL A 123 -0.09 22.23 8.58
N ARG A 124 0.06 21.37 9.60
CA ARG A 124 -0.35 21.71 10.98
C ARG A 124 0.37 22.93 11.54
N ARG A 125 1.68 23.08 11.25
CA ARG A 125 2.46 24.28 11.63
C ARG A 125 1.92 25.53 10.93
N LYS A 126 1.72 25.49 9.60
CA LYS A 126 1.13 26.60 8.85
C LYS A 126 -0.23 27.03 9.42
N ILE A 127 -1.10 26.07 9.76
CA ILE A 127 -2.40 26.37 10.40
C ILE A 127 -2.21 27.04 11.77
N SER A 128 -1.26 26.55 12.58
CA SER A 128 -0.95 27.14 13.89
C SER A 128 -0.45 28.59 13.76
N ASP A 129 0.42 28.86 12.79
CA ASP A 129 0.99 30.19 12.54
C ASP A 129 -0.10 31.18 12.08
N ILE A 130 -1.00 30.74 11.18
CA ILE A 130 -2.17 31.54 10.76
C ILE A 130 -3.09 31.82 11.95
N ARG A 131 -3.30 30.85 12.84
CA ARG A 131 -4.12 31.05 14.04
C ARG A 131 -3.46 32.03 15.02
N ALA A 132 -2.14 31.98 15.17
CA ALA A 132 -1.39 32.88 16.04
C ALA A 132 -1.42 34.32 15.53
N THR A 133 -1.16 34.53 14.24
CA THR A 133 -1.21 35.86 13.59
C THR A 133 -2.61 36.47 13.68
N ARG A 134 -3.68 35.68 13.47
CA ARG A 134 -5.05 36.15 13.62
C ARG A 134 -5.36 36.64 15.04
N LYS A 135 -4.87 35.94 16.07
CA LYS A 135 -5.03 36.35 17.48
C LYS A 135 -4.31 37.67 17.76
N LEU A 136 -3.11 37.87 17.24
CA LEU A 136 -2.35 39.12 17.39
C LEU A 136 -3.10 40.31 16.77
N THR A 137 -3.64 40.17 15.56
CA THR A 137 -4.43 41.24 14.91
C THR A 137 -5.70 41.61 15.68
N THR A 138 -6.40 40.64 16.27
CA THR A 138 -7.60 40.92 17.07
C THR A 138 -7.28 41.68 18.36
N VAL A 139 -6.15 41.39 19.00
CA VAL A 139 -5.71 42.09 20.22
C VAL A 139 -5.21 43.51 19.94
N MET A 140 -4.67 43.77 18.75
CA MET A 140 -4.16 45.09 18.35
C MET A 140 -5.24 46.04 17.79
N THR A 141 -6.49 45.60 17.66
CA THR A 141 -7.58 46.49 17.22
C THR A 141 -8.03 47.33 18.42
N PRO A 142 -7.80 48.66 18.46
CA PRO A 142 -8.23 49.49 19.58
C PRO A 142 -9.76 49.44 19.72
N PRO A 143 -10.32 49.51 20.94
CA PRO A 143 -11.76 49.56 21.13
C PRO A 143 -12.35 50.75 20.35
N PRO A 144 -13.56 50.61 19.76
CA PRO A 144 -14.19 51.72 19.06
C PRO A 144 -14.36 52.88 20.04
N VAL A 145 -13.64 53.97 19.79
CA VAL A 145 -13.77 55.20 20.58
C VAL A 145 -15.18 55.75 20.38
N PRO A 146 -15.95 55.99 21.45
CA PRO A 146 -17.29 56.54 21.34
C PRO A 146 -17.20 57.94 20.73
N THR A 147 -17.74 58.10 19.53
CA THR A 147 -17.88 59.41 18.89
C THR A 147 -19.07 60.10 19.55
N LEU A 148 -18.82 61.11 20.36
CA LEU A 148 -19.86 61.99 20.91
C LEU A 148 -20.58 62.66 19.73
N ILE A 149 -21.82 62.27 19.49
CA ILE A 149 -22.73 63.01 18.61
C ILE A 149 -23.29 64.14 19.46
N ASP A 150 -22.83 65.35 19.23
CA ASP A 150 -23.46 66.55 19.78
C ASP A 150 -24.81 66.75 19.08
N THR A 151 -25.90 66.36 19.74
CA THR A 151 -27.24 66.80 19.35
C THR A 151 -27.42 68.23 19.83
N THR A 152 -27.12 69.18 18.94
CA THR A 152 -27.56 70.57 19.11
C THR A 152 -29.06 70.66 18.86
N ALA A 153 -29.72 71.38 19.76
CA ALA A 153 -31.17 71.52 19.93
C ALA A 153 -31.84 72.41 18.87
#